data_AF-A0A7L2KNN6-F1
#
_entry.id   AF-A0A7L2KNN6-F1
#
_cell.length_a   1.000
_cell.length_b   1.000
_cell.length_c   1.000
_cell.angle_alpha   90.00
_cell.angle_beta   90.00
_cell.angle_gamma   90.00
#
_symmetry.space_group_name_H-M   'P 1'
#
loop_
_entity.id
_entity.type
_entity.pdbx_description
1 polymer ?
#
loop_
_entity_poly.entity_id
_entity_poly.type
_entity_poly.pdbx_seq_one_letter_code
_entity_poly.pdbx_strand_id
1 'polypeptide(L)'
;TDMGQYRCVAENDVGTAAKVVTLVLQSAPVVTVTPAEVRVRAGQQVLLHCVVSGEPTPSVEWQWDGEPLPEGPHARVLPNATLFLPSVTPRDAGSYSCLARNALGSAVAYSSLDVQGGWELQQVQGSLVGVINGHELGVSALDARVLRDSPSSTTALRSSIGSIPPAIGPLMRVLVTIIAPIYWSLAQASGAARSGFLLTQGSFQHESLLQFPTGELLRITHLARGSDGAGALRLDSVISGSVPESFGDAVVLLQNFSERYVRTGAGQLSGGSVQSFLRDGRLVRAHCNHTIVFDPAVGPQPPRVQHLRARAITASYDPAKQELLFQLRASLDAGNQGSQDGDGDLDRCPLGFTPDPGQLYCIDLDECQMLNQCQHECRNILGSYSCLCPTGYRL
;
A
#
# COMPACT_ATOMS: atom_id res chain seq x y z
N THR A 1 49.87 -19.65 14.56
CA THR A 1 48.69 -19.38 15.39
C THR A 1 49.09 -19.62 16.83
N ASP A 2 49.11 -18.57 17.65
CA ASP A 2 49.51 -18.62 19.05
C ASP A 2 48.36 -19.08 19.97
N MET A 3 47.45 -19.91 19.43
CA MET A 3 46.33 -20.47 20.20
C MET A 3 46.78 -21.77 20.85
N GLY A 4 46.45 -21.95 22.13
CA GLY A 4 46.80 -23.18 22.84
C GLY A 4 46.87 -23.01 24.35
N GLN A 5 47.26 -24.09 25.02
CA GLN A 5 47.56 -24.06 26.46
C GLN A 5 49.01 -23.65 26.67
N TYR A 6 49.20 -22.53 27.35
CA TYR A 6 50.49 -22.03 27.77
C TYR A 6 50.72 -22.41 29.22
N ARG A 7 51.81 -23.14 29.48
CA ARG A 7 52.20 -23.56 30.83
C ARG A 7 53.39 -22.74 31.30
N CYS A 8 53.19 -21.92 32.33
CA CYS A 8 54.28 -21.30 33.06
C CYS A 8 54.73 -22.25 34.17
N VAL A 9 56.03 -22.53 34.24
CA VAL A 9 56.65 -23.38 35.26
C VAL A 9 57.68 -22.55 36.00
N ALA A 10 57.59 -22.52 37.33
CA ALA A 10 58.54 -21.87 38.22
C ALA A 10 59.21 -22.94 39.09
N GLU A 11 60.54 -22.91 39.18
CA GLU A 11 61.34 -23.92 39.86
C GLU A 11 62.39 -23.26 40.76
N ASN A 12 62.61 -23.82 41.94
CA ASN A 12 63.72 -23.50 42.84
C ASN A 12 64.27 -24.78 43.47
N ASP A 13 65.33 -24.65 44.28
CA ASP A 13 66.04 -25.79 44.90
C ASP A 13 65.17 -26.66 45.83
N VAL A 14 63.95 -26.23 46.15
CA VAL A 14 63.02 -26.92 47.06
C VAL A 14 61.79 -27.46 46.33
N GLY A 15 61.54 -27.07 45.07
CA GLY A 15 60.48 -27.67 44.26
C GLY A 15 60.03 -26.86 43.04
N THR A 16 58.97 -27.36 42.40
CA THR A 16 58.41 -26.82 41.16
C THR A 16 56.92 -26.51 41.31
N ALA A 17 56.47 -25.37 40.78
CA ALA A 17 55.07 -25.00 40.64
C ALA A 17 54.77 -24.70 39.17
N ALA A 18 53.55 -25.00 38.71
CA ALA A 18 53.13 -24.69 37.35
C ALA A 18 51.70 -24.13 37.30
N LYS A 19 51.44 -23.24 36.34
CA LYS A 19 50.12 -22.71 36.02
C LYS A 19 49.88 -22.78 34.52
N VAL A 20 48.69 -23.26 34.13
CA VAL A 20 48.27 -23.35 32.73
C VAL A 20 47.27 -22.24 32.43
N VAL A 21 47.42 -21.58 31.29
CA VAL A 21 46.50 -20.57 30.74
C VAL A 21 46.12 -20.98 29.31
N THR A 22 44.84 -20.95 28.98
CA THR A 22 44.37 -21.22 27.62
C THR A 22 44.21 -19.90 26.87
N LEU A 23 44.97 -19.71 25.79
CA LEU A 23 44.82 -18.56 24.90
C LEU A 23 43.87 -18.94 23.74
N VAL A 24 42.74 -18.25 23.66
CA VAL A 24 41.74 -18.39 22.60
C VAL A 24 41.69 -17.13 21.74
N LEU A 25 41.51 -17.29 20.43
CA LEU A 25 41.30 -16.16 19.52
C LEU A 25 39.83 -15.78 19.52
N GLN A 26 39.52 -14.57 19.96
CA GLN A 26 38.16 -14.03 19.95
C GLN A 26 37.89 -13.26 18.66
N SER A 27 36.63 -13.27 18.23
CA SER A 27 36.15 -12.56 17.05
C SER A 27 34.72 -12.06 17.25
N ALA A 28 34.43 -10.86 16.75
CA ALA A 28 33.07 -10.32 16.71
C ALA A 28 32.18 -11.16 15.78
N PRO A 29 30.84 -11.11 15.94
CA PRO A 29 29.94 -11.91 15.12
C PRO A 29 30.00 -11.50 13.66
N VAL A 30 29.93 -12.48 12.77
CA VAL A 30 29.66 -12.31 11.34
C VAL A 30 28.41 -13.12 11.04
N VAL A 31 27.45 -12.50 10.35
CA VAL A 31 26.15 -13.10 10.06
C VAL A 31 25.81 -12.95 8.59
N THR A 32 25.21 -14.00 8.03
CA THR A 32 24.62 -13.99 6.70
C THR A 32 23.27 -14.69 6.75
N VAL A 33 22.30 -14.19 6.00
CA VAL A 33 20.99 -14.85 5.83
C VAL A 33 20.87 -15.33 4.39
N THR A 34 20.43 -16.58 4.21
CA THR A 34 20.18 -17.16 2.89
C THR A 34 18.80 -17.85 2.86
N PRO A 35 17.96 -17.59 1.83
CA PRO A 35 18.16 -16.65 0.72
C PRO A 35 18.05 -15.17 1.15
N ALA A 36 18.65 -14.25 0.40
CA ALA A 36 18.50 -12.80 0.65
C ALA A 36 17.13 -12.24 0.20
N GLU A 37 16.48 -12.90 -0.76
CA GLU A 37 15.11 -12.61 -1.20
C GLU A 37 14.40 -13.93 -1.52
N VAL A 38 13.16 -14.06 -1.06
CA VAL A 38 12.30 -15.24 -1.23
C VAL A 38 10.97 -14.80 -1.81
N ARG A 39 10.55 -15.41 -2.92
CA ARG A 39 9.20 -15.28 -3.48
C ARG A 39 8.54 -16.64 -3.52
N VAL A 40 7.45 -16.80 -2.80
CA VAL A 40 6.74 -18.08 -2.64
C VAL A 40 5.24 -17.89 -2.76
N ARG A 41 4.50 -18.98 -2.97
CA ARG A 41 3.04 -18.94 -2.88
C ARG A 41 2.56 -19.14 -1.44
N ALA A 42 1.40 -18.60 -1.08
CA ALA A 42 0.84 -18.85 0.24
C ALA A 42 0.51 -20.34 0.42
N GLY A 43 0.57 -20.77 1.67
CA GLY A 43 0.52 -22.19 2.03
C GLY A 43 1.84 -22.92 1.81
N GLN A 44 2.83 -22.32 1.13
CA GLN A 44 4.16 -22.93 1.05
C GLN A 44 4.95 -22.68 2.33
N GLN A 45 5.93 -23.55 2.57
CA GLN A 45 6.87 -23.37 3.66
C GLN A 45 8.06 -22.51 3.22
N VAL A 46 8.66 -21.77 4.15
CA VAL A 46 9.87 -20.97 3.95
C VAL A 46 10.90 -21.29 5.03
N LEU A 47 12.16 -21.38 4.62
CA LEU A 47 13.32 -21.56 5.48
C LEU A 47 14.30 -20.40 5.21
N LEU A 48 14.58 -19.60 6.22
CA LEU A 48 15.60 -18.55 6.17
C LEU A 48 16.76 -18.98 7.05
N HIS A 49 17.88 -19.32 6.42
CA HIS A 49 19.07 -19.82 7.11
C HIS A 49 19.92 -18.67 7.60
N CYS A 50 20.07 -18.56 8.92
CA CYS A 50 21.03 -17.64 9.51
C CYS A 50 22.34 -18.37 9.80
N VAL A 51 23.39 -18.03 9.05
CA VAL A 51 24.74 -18.57 9.22
C VAL A 51 25.55 -17.56 10.02
N VAL A 52 25.96 -17.98 11.22
CA VAL A 52 26.65 -17.12 12.20
C VAL A 52 28.00 -17.73 12.55
N SER A 53 29.02 -16.88 12.61
CA SER A 53 30.35 -17.21 13.13
C SER A 53 30.83 -16.15 14.10
N GLY A 54 31.63 -16.53 15.09
CA GLY A 54 32.20 -15.62 16.09
C GLY A 54 32.68 -16.40 17.31
N GLU A 55 33.61 -15.83 18.06
CA GLU A 55 34.17 -16.43 19.27
C GLU A 55 34.27 -15.36 20.37
N PRO A 56 33.57 -15.48 21.51
CA PRO A 56 32.66 -16.56 21.89
C PRO A 56 31.46 -16.75 20.95
N THR A 57 30.89 -17.96 20.94
CA THR A 57 29.72 -18.32 20.11
C THR A 57 28.60 -17.29 20.29
N PRO A 58 28.15 -16.61 19.22
CA PRO A 58 27.13 -15.57 19.34
C PRO A 58 25.74 -16.11 19.67
N SER A 59 24.96 -15.36 20.45
CA SER A 59 23.52 -15.57 20.58
C SER A 59 22.81 -15.03 19.34
N VAL A 60 21.69 -15.64 18.95
CA VAL A 60 20.92 -15.27 17.77
C VAL A 60 19.48 -14.94 18.13
N GLU A 61 18.98 -13.86 17.53
CA GLU A 61 17.59 -13.43 17.62
C GLU A 61 17.06 -13.10 16.21
N TRP A 62 15.81 -13.50 15.93
CA TRP A 62 15.12 -13.12 14.71
C TRP A 62 14.15 -11.98 14.97
N GLN A 63 14.09 -11.03 14.04
CA GLN A 63 13.11 -9.96 14.03
C GLN A 63 12.36 -9.96 12.71
N TRP A 64 11.11 -9.47 12.74
CA TRP A 64 10.25 -9.26 11.58
C TRP A 64 9.81 -7.80 11.54
N ASP A 65 10.12 -7.11 10.45
CA ASP A 65 9.87 -5.67 10.24
C ASP A 65 10.37 -4.78 11.40
N GLY A 66 11.51 -5.17 11.99
CA GLY A 66 12.17 -4.43 13.06
C GLY A 66 11.74 -4.82 14.48
N GLU A 67 10.68 -5.62 14.63
CA GLU A 67 10.16 -6.07 15.92
C GLU A 67 10.58 -7.52 16.23
N PRO A 68 10.73 -7.90 17.51
CA PRO A 68 11.02 -9.28 17.89
C PRO A 68 10.03 -10.27 17.29
N LEU A 69 10.53 -11.33 16.64
CA LEU A 69 9.68 -12.33 16.02
C LEU A 69 8.99 -13.19 17.10
N PRO A 70 7.64 -13.24 17.17
CA PRO A 70 6.95 -14.08 18.13
C PRO A 70 7.04 -15.56 17.72
N GLU A 71 7.74 -16.38 18.52
CA GLU A 71 7.80 -17.82 18.29
C GLU A 71 6.47 -18.52 18.62
N GLY A 72 6.09 -19.48 17.78
CA GLY A 72 4.86 -20.24 17.93
C GLY A 72 4.61 -21.21 16.77
N PRO A 73 3.35 -21.67 16.59
CA PRO A 73 2.98 -22.57 15.51
C PRO A 73 3.24 -22.00 14.10
N HIS A 74 3.20 -20.68 13.97
CA HIS A 74 3.33 -19.95 12.70
C HIS A 74 4.79 -19.60 12.33
N ALA A 75 5.69 -19.52 13.31
CA ALA A 75 7.10 -19.21 13.09
C ALA A 75 7.94 -19.83 14.20
N ARG A 76 8.99 -20.58 13.83
CA ARG A 76 9.86 -21.25 14.79
C ARG A 76 11.32 -21.10 14.42
N VAL A 77 12.18 -20.82 15.40
CA VAL A 77 13.62 -20.80 15.19
C VAL A 77 14.19 -22.18 15.53
N LEU A 78 14.87 -22.79 14.57
CA LEU A 78 15.49 -24.09 14.73
C LEU A 78 16.84 -23.96 15.46
N PRO A 79 17.38 -25.05 16.06
CA PRO A 79 18.65 -25.01 16.81
C PRO A 79 19.86 -24.51 16.02
N ASN A 80 19.82 -24.60 14.69
CA ASN A 80 20.85 -24.08 13.80
C ASN A 80 20.60 -22.62 13.37
N ALA A 81 19.83 -21.87 14.15
CA ALA A 81 19.42 -20.49 13.88
C ALA A 81 18.59 -20.28 12.59
N THR A 82 18.12 -21.35 11.95
CA THR A 82 17.22 -21.23 10.78
C THR A 82 15.82 -20.87 11.24
N LEU A 83 15.26 -19.79 10.68
CA LEU A 83 13.85 -19.48 10.84
C LEU A 83 13.02 -20.36 9.89
N PHE A 84 12.06 -21.07 10.47
CA PHE A 84 11.14 -21.93 9.75
C PHE A 84 9.71 -21.40 9.84
N LEU A 85 9.14 -21.07 8.68
CA LEU A 85 7.76 -20.68 8.50
C LEU A 85 7.04 -21.85 7.79
N PRO A 86 6.23 -22.66 8.50
CA PRO A 86 5.69 -23.91 7.95
C PRO A 86 4.62 -23.73 6.88
N SER A 87 3.90 -22.62 6.90
CA SER A 87 2.88 -22.28 5.91
C SER A 87 2.71 -20.77 5.91
N VAL A 88 3.31 -20.11 4.91
CA VAL A 88 3.29 -18.65 4.83
C VAL A 88 1.97 -18.12 4.27
N THR A 89 1.60 -16.95 4.74
CA THR A 89 0.48 -16.14 4.26
C THR A 89 1.04 -14.78 3.81
N PRO A 90 0.28 -13.97 3.04
CA PRO A 90 0.66 -12.60 2.71
C PRO A 90 0.93 -11.69 3.92
N ARG A 91 0.44 -12.06 5.12
CA ARG A 91 0.77 -11.34 6.37
C ARG A 91 2.20 -11.59 6.84
N ASP A 92 2.80 -12.70 6.43
CA ASP A 92 4.18 -13.04 6.74
C ASP A 92 5.16 -12.37 5.76
N ALA A 93 4.67 -11.59 4.79
CA ALA A 93 5.55 -10.81 3.90
C ALA A 93 6.19 -9.65 4.68
N GLY A 94 7.47 -9.39 4.43
CA GLY A 94 8.23 -8.37 5.14
C GLY A 94 9.73 -8.60 5.11
N SER A 95 10.44 -7.77 5.87
CA SER A 95 11.89 -7.87 6.09
C SER A 95 12.18 -8.66 7.35
N TYR A 96 12.86 -9.79 7.21
CA TYR A 96 13.33 -10.60 8.33
C TYR A 96 14.81 -10.32 8.58
N SER A 97 15.18 -10.04 9.83
CA SER A 97 16.57 -9.83 10.22
C SER A 97 17.03 -10.85 11.24
N CYS A 98 18.23 -11.37 11.03
CA CYS A 98 18.93 -12.21 11.99
C CYS A 98 20.02 -11.38 12.68
N LEU A 99 19.88 -11.23 14.00
CA LEU A 99 20.76 -10.44 14.84
C LEU A 99 21.64 -11.37 15.69
N ALA A 100 22.95 -11.29 15.48
CA ALA A 100 23.95 -12.07 16.21
C ALA A 100 24.71 -11.18 17.19
N ARG A 101 24.88 -11.62 18.45
CA ARG A 101 25.57 -10.85 19.51
C ARG A 101 26.55 -11.72 20.29
N ASN A 102 27.75 -11.21 20.56
CA ASN A 102 28.66 -11.77 21.55
C ASN A 102 29.36 -10.64 22.33
N ALA A 103 30.31 -10.99 23.21
CA ALA A 103 31.01 -10.02 24.04
C ALA A 103 31.86 -8.99 23.26
N LEU A 104 32.12 -9.23 21.97
CA LEU A 104 32.97 -8.41 21.11
C LEU A 104 32.14 -7.51 20.18
N GLY A 105 30.82 -7.72 20.07
CA GLY A 105 29.94 -6.86 19.27
C GLY A 105 28.66 -7.53 18.79
N SER A 106 28.04 -6.92 17.79
CA SER A 106 26.82 -7.40 17.15
C SER A 106 26.88 -7.24 15.64
N ALA A 107 26.25 -8.16 14.92
CA ALA A 107 26.08 -8.07 13.47
C ALA A 107 24.65 -8.45 13.08
N VAL A 108 24.16 -7.91 11.95
CA VAL A 108 22.81 -8.15 11.44
C VAL A 108 22.85 -8.46 9.94
N ALA A 109 22.01 -9.39 9.50
CA ALA A 109 21.75 -9.65 8.08
C ALA A 109 20.26 -9.82 7.82
N TYR A 110 19.84 -9.58 6.58
CA TYR A 110 18.44 -9.43 6.21
C TYR A 110 18.01 -10.43 5.13
N SER A 111 16.73 -10.76 5.10
CA SER A 111 16.06 -11.44 4.01
C SER A 111 14.69 -10.83 3.77
N SER A 112 14.35 -10.59 2.50
CA SER A 112 13.02 -10.12 2.09
C SER A 112 12.14 -11.30 1.70
N LEU A 113 10.95 -11.42 2.31
CA LEU A 113 9.95 -12.42 1.97
C LEU A 113 8.76 -11.77 1.27
N ASP A 114 8.47 -12.22 0.05
CA ASP A 114 7.27 -11.91 -0.73
C ASP A 114 6.42 -13.18 -0.88
N VAL A 115 5.15 -13.09 -0.49
CA VAL A 115 4.21 -14.22 -0.49
C VAL A 115 3.06 -13.93 -1.46
N GLN A 116 3.11 -14.62 -2.60
CA GLN A 116 2.14 -14.55 -3.69
C GLN A 116 0.96 -15.49 -3.41
N GLY A 117 -0.25 -15.21 -3.89
CA GLY A 117 -1.31 -16.22 -3.97
C GLY A 117 -1.66 -16.95 -2.65
N GLY A 118 -2.38 -16.27 -1.77
CA GLY A 118 -3.17 -16.88 -0.67
C GLY A 118 -4.46 -16.14 -0.34
N TRP A 119 -4.56 -14.92 -0.84
CA TRP A 119 -5.63 -13.96 -0.62
C TRP A 119 -5.80 -13.05 -1.83
N GLU A 120 -5.35 -13.52 -3.00
CA GLU A 120 -5.35 -12.70 -4.20
C GLU A 120 -6.80 -12.59 -4.66
N LEU A 121 -7.48 -11.60 -4.13
CA LEU A 121 -8.85 -11.27 -4.43
C LEU A 121 -9.00 -11.23 -5.95
N GLN A 122 -9.65 -12.24 -6.53
CA GLN A 122 -9.79 -12.31 -7.99
C GLN A 122 -11.07 -11.65 -8.46
N GLN A 123 -12.03 -11.46 -7.56
CA GLN A 123 -13.39 -11.04 -7.88
C GLN A 123 -13.93 -10.04 -6.87
N VAL A 124 -14.69 -9.08 -7.36
CA VAL A 124 -15.46 -8.13 -6.56
C VAL A 124 -16.90 -8.19 -7.05
N GLN A 125 -17.83 -8.19 -6.11
CA GLN A 125 -19.26 -8.13 -6.39
C GLN A 125 -19.92 -7.12 -5.47
N GLY A 126 -20.96 -6.47 -5.96
CA GLY A 126 -21.77 -5.60 -5.13
C GLY A 126 -22.77 -4.80 -5.93
N SER A 127 -23.13 -3.64 -5.40
CA SER A 127 -24.20 -2.81 -5.94
C SER A 127 -23.80 -1.33 -6.01
N LEU A 128 -24.37 -0.64 -6.98
CA LEU A 128 -24.30 0.81 -7.12
C LEU A 128 -25.73 1.36 -7.12
N VAL A 129 -25.99 2.33 -6.26
CA VAL A 129 -27.26 3.07 -6.20
C VAL A 129 -26.98 4.56 -6.15
N GLY A 130 -27.96 5.38 -6.53
CA GLY A 130 -27.86 6.82 -6.32
C GLY A 130 -28.44 7.68 -7.43
N VAL A 131 -27.98 8.94 -7.50
CA VAL A 131 -28.52 9.96 -8.40
C VAL A 131 -27.40 10.75 -9.06
N ILE A 132 -27.45 10.87 -10.39
CA ILE A 132 -26.51 11.69 -11.18
C ILE A 132 -27.30 12.64 -12.06
N ASN A 133 -26.99 13.93 -12.03
CA ASN A 133 -27.70 14.97 -12.80
C ASN A 133 -29.22 14.94 -12.58
N GLY A 134 -29.68 14.55 -11.38
CA GLY A 134 -31.10 14.40 -11.05
C GLY A 134 -31.76 13.11 -11.56
N HIS A 135 -31.04 12.23 -12.26
CA HIS A 135 -31.54 10.91 -12.70
C HIS A 135 -31.17 9.81 -11.70
N GLU A 136 -32.15 9.01 -11.29
CA GLU A 136 -31.93 7.86 -10.41
C GLU A 136 -31.35 6.65 -11.16
N LEU A 137 -30.38 5.98 -10.55
CA LEU A 137 -29.68 4.81 -11.10
C LEU A 137 -30.40 3.47 -10.85
N GLY A 138 -31.43 3.43 -10.00
CA GLY A 138 -31.95 2.17 -9.47
C GLY A 138 -30.86 1.36 -8.73
N VAL A 139 -31.05 0.04 -8.62
CA VAL A 139 -30.01 -0.88 -8.11
C VAL A 139 -29.26 -1.48 -9.28
N SER A 140 -28.01 -1.05 -9.45
CA SER A 140 -27.11 -1.51 -10.52
C SER A 140 -26.12 -2.53 -9.97
N ALA A 141 -26.00 -3.69 -10.62
CA ALA A 141 -25.05 -4.72 -10.20
C ALA A 141 -23.63 -4.34 -10.62
N LEU A 142 -22.69 -4.38 -9.68
CA LEU A 142 -21.26 -4.12 -9.88
C LEU A 142 -20.49 -5.44 -9.78
N ASP A 143 -19.81 -5.80 -10.86
CA ASP A 143 -18.90 -6.94 -10.91
C ASP A 143 -17.50 -6.46 -11.32
N ALA A 144 -16.46 -7.06 -10.75
CA ALA A 144 -15.10 -6.89 -11.25
C ALA A 144 -14.27 -8.16 -11.08
N ARG A 145 -13.27 -8.31 -11.94
CA ARG A 145 -12.33 -9.43 -11.90
C ARG A 145 -10.94 -9.06 -12.36
N VAL A 146 -9.96 -9.76 -11.80
CA VAL A 146 -8.58 -9.77 -12.31
C VAL A 146 -8.53 -10.57 -13.62
N LEU A 147 -7.79 -10.07 -14.59
CA LEU A 147 -7.61 -10.71 -15.89
C LEU A 147 -6.42 -11.69 -15.84
N ARG A 148 -6.56 -12.85 -16.51
CA ARG A 148 -5.56 -13.93 -16.49
C ARG A 148 -4.19 -13.53 -17.02
N ASP A 149 -4.13 -12.62 -18.01
CA ASP A 149 -2.88 -12.15 -18.62
C ASP A 149 -2.26 -10.98 -17.84
N SER A 150 -2.35 -11.01 -16.51
CA SER A 150 -1.80 -9.97 -15.66
C SER A 150 -0.27 -10.05 -15.64
N PRO A 151 0.46 -9.01 -16.05
CA PRO A 151 1.92 -8.99 -15.91
C PRO A 151 2.32 -9.03 -14.44
N SER A 152 3.54 -9.50 -14.15
CA SER A 152 4.08 -9.55 -12.79
C SER A 152 4.23 -8.19 -12.11
N SER A 153 4.22 -7.08 -12.87
CA SER A 153 4.42 -5.72 -12.35
C SER A 153 3.13 -4.90 -12.18
N THR A 154 2.00 -5.37 -12.72
CA THR A 154 0.73 -4.63 -12.69
C THR A 154 -0.44 -5.60 -12.66
N THR A 155 -1.51 -5.29 -11.92
CA THR A 155 -2.77 -6.05 -11.97
C THR A 155 -3.65 -5.53 -13.09
N ALA A 156 -3.97 -6.37 -14.07
CA ALA A 156 -4.97 -6.05 -15.09
C ALA A 156 -6.38 -6.40 -14.57
N LEU A 157 -7.31 -5.45 -14.60
CA LEU A 157 -8.66 -5.64 -14.08
C LEU A 157 -9.72 -5.17 -15.06
N ARG A 158 -10.89 -5.81 -14.98
CA ARG A 158 -12.09 -5.46 -15.71
C ARG A 158 -13.27 -5.41 -14.76
N SER A 159 -14.08 -4.35 -14.87
CA SER A 159 -15.33 -4.17 -14.15
C SER A 159 -16.49 -3.92 -15.11
N SER A 160 -17.67 -4.42 -14.75
CA SER A 160 -18.95 -4.19 -15.40
C SER A 160 -19.96 -3.67 -14.38
N ILE A 161 -20.76 -2.69 -14.80
CA ILE A 161 -21.91 -2.19 -14.04
C ILE A 161 -23.15 -2.32 -14.93
N GLY A 162 -24.05 -3.21 -14.54
CA GLY A 162 -25.30 -3.48 -15.28
C GLY A 162 -26.44 -2.57 -14.86
N SER A 163 -27.50 -2.54 -15.67
CA SER A 163 -28.74 -1.79 -15.40
C SER A 163 -28.56 -0.27 -15.33
N ILE A 164 -27.57 0.28 -16.04
CA ILE A 164 -27.32 1.71 -16.13
C ILE A 164 -28.26 2.37 -17.16
N PRO A 165 -29.12 3.33 -16.75
CA PRO A 165 -30.06 3.99 -17.66
C PRO A 165 -29.37 4.72 -18.83
N PRO A 166 -29.93 4.66 -20.06
CA PRO A 166 -29.35 5.33 -21.23
C PRO A 166 -29.19 6.85 -21.09
N ALA A 167 -30.01 7.50 -20.26
CA ALA A 167 -29.92 8.94 -20.00
C ALA A 167 -28.61 9.35 -19.31
N ILE A 168 -27.97 8.45 -18.56
CA ILE A 168 -26.76 8.76 -17.77
C ILE A 168 -25.57 7.87 -18.12
N GLY A 169 -25.77 6.69 -18.71
CA GLY A 169 -24.70 5.78 -19.09
C GLY A 169 -23.55 6.42 -19.88
N PRO A 170 -23.83 7.25 -20.92
CA PRO A 170 -22.78 7.93 -21.66
C PRO A 170 -21.94 8.89 -20.81
N LEU A 171 -22.55 9.58 -19.83
CA LEU A 171 -21.87 10.48 -18.88
C LEU A 171 -21.00 9.70 -17.89
N MET A 172 -21.43 8.50 -17.48
CA MET A 172 -20.70 7.70 -16.50
C MET A 172 -19.38 7.14 -17.01
N ARG A 173 -19.09 7.21 -18.33
CA ARG A 173 -17.80 6.77 -18.91
C ARG A 173 -16.58 7.49 -18.32
N VAL A 174 -16.73 8.72 -17.84
CA VAL A 174 -15.62 9.46 -17.18
C VAL A 174 -15.41 9.04 -15.73
N LEU A 175 -16.31 8.25 -15.13
CA LEU A 175 -16.34 7.98 -13.70
C LEU A 175 -15.56 6.71 -13.32
N VAL A 176 -14.31 6.61 -13.75
CA VAL A 176 -13.41 5.52 -13.32
C VAL A 176 -13.26 5.47 -11.79
N THR A 177 -13.48 6.60 -11.12
CA THR A 177 -13.56 6.72 -9.66
C THR A 177 -14.56 5.76 -9.00
N ILE A 178 -15.61 5.30 -9.71
CA ILE A 178 -16.56 4.30 -9.18
C ILE A 178 -15.83 3.01 -8.79
N ILE A 179 -14.75 2.66 -9.50
CA ILE A 179 -13.98 1.45 -9.26
C ILE A 179 -12.68 1.71 -8.49
N ALA A 180 -12.53 2.89 -7.87
CA ALA A 180 -11.35 3.24 -7.06
C ALA A 180 -11.02 2.25 -5.94
N PRO A 181 -11.99 1.84 -5.11
CA PRO A 181 -11.77 0.78 -4.13
C PRO A 181 -11.22 -0.51 -4.72
N ILE A 182 -11.64 -0.85 -5.95
CA ILE A 182 -11.31 -2.11 -6.61
C ILE A 182 -9.86 -2.08 -7.07
N TYR A 183 -9.47 -1.07 -7.84
CA TYR A 183 -8.10 -1.00 -8.35
C TYR A 183 -7.08 -0.74 -7.25
N TRP A 184 -7.45 -0.05 -6.17
CA TRP A 184 -6.61 0.11 -4.99
C TRP A 184 -6.46 -1.19 -4.19
N SER A 185 -7.55 -1.93 -4.00
CA SER A 185 -7.53 -3.21 -3.29
C SER A 185 -6.74 -4.29 -4.03
N LEU A 186 -6.79 -4.26 -5.37
CA LEU A 186 -6.21 -5.28 -6.26
C LEU A 186 -4.86 -4.89 -6.86
N ALA A 187 -4.35 -3.69 -6.61
CA ALA A 187 -3.11 -3.23 -7.22
C ALA A 187 -1.94 -4.16 -6.88
N GLN A 188 -1.11 -4.43 -7.90
CA GLN A 188 0.16 -5.12 -7.69
C GLN A 188 1.07 -4.21 -6.86
N ALA A 189 1.30 -4.57 -5.59
CA ALA A 189 2.17 -3.82 -4.69
C ALA A 189 3.64 -4.23 -4.87
N SER A 190 4.54 -3.29 -4.60
CA SER A 190 6.00 -3.50 -4.66
C SER A 190 6.73 -2.75 -3.54
N GLY A 191 7.87 -3.27 -3.11
CA GLY A 191 8.64 -2.70 -2.00
C GLY A 191 7.86 -2.68 -0.69
N ALA A 192 7.90 -1.55 0.03
CA ALA A 192 7.16 -1.37 1.28
C ALA A 192 5.65 -1.12 1.08
N ALA A 193 5.17 -0.98 -0.16
CA ALA A 193 3.75 -0.74 -0.40
C ALA A 193 2.89 -1.97 -0.06
N ARG A 194 1.61 -1.73 0.22
CA ARG A 194 0.61 -2.73 0.61
C ARG A 194 -0.70 -2.40 -0.10
N SER A 195 -1.26 -3.37 -0.82
CA SER A 195 -2.55 -3.20 -1.50
C SER A 195 -3.69 -2.97 -0.50
N GLY A 196 -4.78 -2.36 -0.94
CA GLY A 196 -5.91 -2.08 -0.07
C GLY A 196 -6.54 -3.32 0.58
N PHE A 197 -6.58 -4.44 -0.15
CA PHE A 197 -7.11 -5.68 0.41
C PHE A 197 -6.22 -6.19 1.56
N LEU A 198 -4.90 -6.13 1.41
CA LEU A 198 -3.95 -6.58 2.44
C LEU A 198 -4.08 -5.73 3.72
N LEU A 199 -4.21 -4.41 3.56
CA LEU A 199 -4.35 -3.46 4.66
C LEU A 199 -5.64 -3.65 5.46
N THR A 200 -6.73 -4.01 4.79
CA THR A 200 -8.08 -3.91 5.36
C THR A 200 -8.80 -5.24 5.50
N GLN A 201 -8.23 -6.32 4.97
CA GLN A 201 -8.90 -7.61 4.80
C GLN A 201 -10.24 -7.49 4.04
N GLY A 202 -10.33 -6.48 3.17
CA GLY A 202 -11.54 -6.16 2.41
C GLY A 202 -12.64 -5.46 3.22
N SER A 203 -12.39 -5.05 4.46
CA SER A 203 -13.36 -4.33 5.29
C SER A 203 -12.93 -2.87 5.47
N PHE A 204 -13.57 -1.96 4.75
CA PHE A 204 -13.24 -0.53 4.78
C PHE A 204 -14.41 0.33 4.28
N GLN A 205 -14.39 1.60 4.68
CA GLN A 205 -15.18 2.66 4.07
C GLN A 205 -14.26 3.52 3.21
N HIS A 206 -14.69 3.82 1.99
CA HIS A 206 -13.93 4.63 1.04
C HIS A 206 -14.85 5.69 0.46
N GLU A 207 -14.54 6.96 0.67
CA GLU A 207 -15.27 8.08 0.10
C GLU A 207 -14.44 8.75 -0.98
N SER A 208 -15.07 9.09 -2.10
CA SER A 208 -14.46 9.78 -3.22
C SER A 208 -15.24 11.05 -3.54
N LEU A 209 -14.54 12.16 -3.71
CA LEU A 209 -15.09 13.43 -4.17
C LEU A 209 -14.40 13.84 -5.47
N LEU A 210 -15.18 13.88 -6.56
CA LEU A 210 -14.73 14.31 -7.89
C LEU A 210 -15.26 15.71 -8.18
N GLN A 211 -14.36 16.63 -8.52
CA GLN A 211 -14.67 18.01 -8.88
C GLN A 211 -14.24 18.32 -10.31
N PHE A 212 -15.20 18.73 -11.13
CA PHE A 212 -14.94 19.16 -12.51
C PHE A 212 -14.59 20.65 -12.58
N PRO A 213 -13.82 21.11 -13.59
CA PRO A 213 -13.48 22.52 -13.77
C PRO A 213 -14.69 23.45 -13.93
N THR A 214 -15.79 22.89 -14.40
CA THR A 214 -17.06 23.58 -14.62
C THR A 214 -17.88 23.77 -13.34
N GLY A 215 -17.42 23.19 -12.21
CA GLY A 215 -17.99 23.41 -10.87
C GLY A 215 -18.85 22.25 -10.35
N GLU A 216 -19.19 21.28 -11.20
CA GLU A 216 -19.93 20.09 -10.80
C GLU A 216 -19.11 19.25 -9.81
N LEU A 217 -19.82 18.73 -8.81
CA LEU A 217 -19.28 17.89 -7.75
C LEU A 217 -20.03 16.56 -7.74
N LEU A 218 -19.27 15.47 -7.63
CA LEU A 218 -19.79 14.13 -7.51
C LEU A 218 -19.15 13.43 -6.31
N ARG A 219 -19.99 12.94 -5.39
CA ARG A 219 -19.58 12.15 -4.24
C ARG A 219 -19.92 10.69 -4.46
N ILE A 220 -19.00 9.80 -4.10
CA ILE A 220 -19.22 8.36 -4.10
C ILE A 220 -18.76 7.81 -2.76
N THR A 221 -19.66 7.13 -2.05
CA THR A 221 -19.34 6.46 -0.79
C THR A 221 -19.41 4.95 -1.03
N HIS A 222 -18.32 4.26 -0.71
CA HIS A 222 -18.17 2.83 -0.86
C HIS A 222 -18.04 2.17 0.50
N LEU A 223 -18.69 1.03 0.68
CA LEU A 223 -18.61 0.20 1.87
C LEU A 223 -18.23 -1.23 1.46
N ALA A 224 -17.04 -1.64 1.88
CA ALA A 224 -16.54 -2.99 1.69
C ALA A 224 -16.71 -3.81 2.99
N ARG A 225 -17.25 -5.04 2.88
CA ARG A 225 -17.62 -5.88 4.05
C ARG A 225 -16.84 -7.19 4.11
N GLY A 226 -15.58 -7.18 3.67
CA GLY A 226 -14.74 -8.37 3.55
C GLY A 226 -15.12 -9.25 2.35
N SER A 227 -14.50 -10.41 2.26
CA SER A 227 -14.80 -11.43 1.26
C SER A 227 -15.96 -12.33 1.70
N ASP A 228 -16.77 -12.80 0.75
CA ASP A 228 -17.75 -13.84 0.99
C ASP A 228 -17.13 -15.24 1.10
N GLY A 229 -17.96 -16.27 1.31
CA GLY A 229 -17.50 -17.66 1.39
C GLY A 229 -16.91 -18.21 0.08
N ALA A 230 -17.08 -17.51 -1.04
CA ALA A 230 -16.46 -17.83 -2.33
C ALA A 230 -15.17 -17.03 -2.59
N GLY A 231 -14.78 -16.15 -1.66
CA GLY A 231 -13.57 -15.33 -1.75
C GLY A 231 -13.74 -14.04 -2.57
N ALA A 232 -14.96 -13.64 -2.92
CA ALA A 232 -15.24 -12.40 -3.62
C ALA A 232 -15.46 -11.24 -2.63
N LEU A 233 -14.84 -10.08 -2.89
CA LEU A 233 -14.99 -8.88 -2.07
C LEU A 233 -16.38 -8.30 -2.29
N ARG A 234 -17.10 -8.02 -1.20
CA ARG A 234 -18.40 -7.36 -1.27
C ARG A 234 -18.25 -5.85 -1.17
N LEU A 235 -18.67 -5.12 -2.20
CA LEU A 235 -18.52 -3.67 -2.33
C LEU A 235 -19.83 -2.99 -2.73
N ASP A 236 -20.50 -2.36 -1.77
CA ASP A 236 -21.69 -1.56 -2.03
C ASP A 236 -21.31 -0.08 -2.17
N SER A 237 -21.91 0.62 -3.12
CA SER A 237 -21.57 2.00 -3.48
C SER A 237 -22.82 2.87 -3.60
N VAL A 238 -22.74 4.09 -3.08
CA VAL A 238 -23.74 5.13 -3.22
C VAL A 238 -23.13 6.32 -3.93
N ILE A 239 -23.75 6.79 -5.01
CA ILE A 239 -23.27 7.91 -5.82
C ILE A 239 -24.27 9.07 -5.81
N SER A 240 -23.79 10.30 -5.67
CA SER A 240 -24.65 11.49 -5.68
C SER A 240 -23.91 12.70 -6.24
N GLY A 241 -24.55 13.45 -7.12
CA GLY A 241 -24.06 14.74 -7.59
C GLY A 241 -24.24 14.94 -9.08
N SER A 242 -23.31 15.66 -9.70
CA SER A 242 -23.42 16.06 -11.10
C SER A 242 -22.14 15.81 -11.89
N VAL A 243 -22.31 15.58 -13.19
CA VAL A 243 -21.27 15.41 -14.20
C VAL A 243 -21.60 16.34 -15.37
N PRO A 244 -20.59 17.01 -15.97
CA PRO A 244 -20.84 17.92 -17.09
C PRO A 244 -21.51 17.21 -18.27
N GLU A 245 -22.68 17.69 -18.69
CA GLU A 245 -23.45 17.08 -19.80
C GLU A 245 -22.66 16.99 -21.11
N SER A 246 -21.70 17.89 -21.27
CA SER A 246 -20.75 17.90 -22.39
C SER A 246 -20.00 16.57 -22.62
N PHE A 247 -19.96 15.66 -21.65
CA PHE A 247 -19.34 14.34 -21.81
C PHE A 247 -20.24 13.29 -22.47
N GLY A 248 -21.56 13.51 -22.50
CA GLY A 248 -22.53 12.49 -22.92
C GLY A 248 -22.27 12.01 -24.34
N ASP A 249 -22.30 12.94 -25.29
CA ASP A 249 -22.13 12.65 -26.72
C ASP A 249 -20.67 12.76 -27.21
N ALA A 250 -19.77 13.21 -26.35
CA ALA A 250 -18.38 13.43 -26.72
C ALA A 250 -17.60 12.12 -26.93
N VAL A 251 -16.59 12.18 -27.79
CA VAL A 251 -15.52 11.19 -27.80
C VAL A 251 -14.63 11.47 -26.59
N VAL A 252 -14.61 10.53 -25.65
CA VAL A 252 -13.89 10.65 -24.39
C VAL A 252 -12.77 9.61 -24.33
N LEU A 253 -11.55 10.07 -24.10
CA LEU A 253 -10.39 9.22 -23.83
C LEU A 253 -9.84 9.53 -22.44
N LEU A 254 -9.97 8.57 -21.52
CA LEU A 254 -9.38 8.65 -20.19
C LEU A 254 -7.87 8.52 -20.32
N GLN A 255 -7.15 9.44 -19.68
CA GLN A 255 -5.70 9.39 -19.63
C GLN A 255 -5.24 8.58 -18.42
N ASN A 256 -4.02 8.03 -18.54
CA ASN A 256 -3.30 7.46 -17.42
C ASN A 256 -3.19 8.47 -16.28
N PHE A 257 -3.41 8.03 -15.04
CA PHE A 257 -3.28 8.89 -13.86
C PHE A 257 -2.52 8.18 -12.75
N SER A 258 -2.10 8.96 -11.76
CA SER A 258 -1.50 8.45 -10.54
C SER A 258 -2.22 9.08 -9.35
N GLU A 259 -2.38 8.30 -8.29
CA GLU A 259 -2.88 8.76 -7.00
C GLU A 259 -1.76 8.70 -5.97
N ARG A 260 -1.76 9.66 -5.05
CA ARG A 260 -0.92 9.64 -3.86
C ARG A 260 -1.79 9.36 -2.66
N TYR A 261 -1.57 8.21 -2.02
CA TYR A 261 -2.17 7.85 -0.74
C TYR A 261 -1.24 8.24 0.39
N VAL A 262 -1.73 9.06 1.32
CA VAL A 262 -1.04 9.54 2.50
C VAL A 262 -1.71 8.95 3.73
N ARG A 263 -0.92 8.37 4.64
CA ARG A 263 -1.42 7.89 5.93
C ARG A 263 -1.65 9.06 6.86
N THR A 264 -2.90 9.28 7.25
CA THR A 264 -3.32 10.43 8.08
C THR A 264 -3.69 10.07 9.50
N GLY A 265 -3.67 8.77 9.82
CA GLY A 265 -3.93 8.26 11.17
C GLY A 265 -3.82 6.74 11.22
N ALA A 266 -4.06 6.17 12.39
CA ALA A 266 -4.24 4.73 12.53
C ALA A 266 -5.52 4.30 11.78
N GLY A 267 -5.39 3.47 10.74
CA GLY A 267 -6.52 3.02 9.93
C GLY A 267 -7.11 4.08 9.01
N GLN A 268 -6.39 5.17 8.73
CA GLN A 268 -6.86 6.27 7.89
C GLN A 268 -5.87 6.60 6.78
N LEU A 269 -6.37 6.67 5.54
CA LEU A 269 -5.64 7.15 4.37
C LEU A 269 -6.41 8.27 3.69
N SER A 270 -5.66 9.21 3.15
CA SER A 270 -6.14 10.19 2.17
C SER A 270 -5.52 9.94 0.82
N GLY A 271 -6.34 9.90 -0.23
CA GLY A 271 -5.88 9.79 -1.61
C GLY A 271 -6.13 11.08 -2.38
N GLY A 272 -5.20 11.49 -3.24
CA GLY A 272 -5.41 12.62 -4.14
C GLY A 272 -4.91 12.33 -5.55
N SER A 273 -5.68 12.76 -6.56
CA SER A 273 -5.28 12.73 -7.96
C SER A 273 -5.92 13.83 -8.82
N VAL A 274 -5.32 14.05 -9.98
CA VAL A 274 -5.92 14.82 -11.07
C VAL A 274 -6.20 13.87 -12.22
N GLN A 275 -7.48 13.62 -12.49
CA GLN A 275 -7.94 12.76 -13.57
C GLN A 275 -8.08 13.59 -14.85
N SER A 276 -7.40 13.16 -15.91
CA SER A 276 -7.38 13.87 -17.19
C SER A 276 -8.17 13.12 -18.25
N PHE A 277 -8.96 13.86 -19.01
CA PHE A 277 -9.82 13.34 -20.08
C PHE A 277 -9.56 14.15 -21.34
N LEU A 278 -9.46 13.49 -22.50
CA LEU A 278 -9.59 14.17 -23.79
C LEU A 278 -11.06 14.06 -24.21
N ARG A 279 -11.75 15.20 -24.23
CA ARG A 279 -13.13 15.35 -24.70
C ARG A 279 -13.08 16.04 -26.06
N ASP A 280 -13.34 15.31 -27.14
CA ASP A 280 -13.23 15.80 -28.52
C ASP A 280 -11.87 16.48 -28.80
N GLY A 281 -10.80 15.88 -28.29
CA GLY A 281 -9.43 16.38 -28.40
C GLY A 281 -9.06 17.52 -27.43
N ARG A 282 -10.00 18.03 -26.62
CA ARG A 282 -9.71 19.04 -25.59
C ARG A 282 -9.44 18.39 -24.24
N LEU A 283 -8.36 18.80 -23.58
CA LEU A 283 -8.00 18.32 -22.25
C LEU A 283 -8.91 18.93 -21.19
N VAL A 284 -9.56 18.08 -20.40
CA VAL A 284 -10.31 18.43 -19.20
C VAL A 284 -9.68 17.72 -18.01
N ARG A 285 -9.54 18.40 -16.87
CA ARG A 285 -8.92 17.86 -15.66
C ARG A 285 -9.90 17.94 -14.49
N ALA A 286 -10.28 16.81 -13.93
CA ALA A 286 -11.05 16.78 -12.68
C ALA A 286 -10.13 16.47 -11.50
N HIS A 287 -10.41 17.09 -10.36
CA HIS A 287 -9.71 16.79 -9.11
C HIS A 287 -10.48 15.68 -8.38
N CYS A 288 -9.77 14.66 -7.92
CA CYS A 288 -10.35 13.53 -7.22
C CYS A 288 -9.63 13.33 -5.89
N ASN A 289 -10.40 13.44 -4.80
CA ASN A 289 -9.91 13.23 -3.44
C ASN A 289 -10.62 12.03 -2.82
N HIS A 290 -9.89 11.29 -2.00
CA HIS A 290 -10.36 10.10 -1.33
C HIS A 290 -10.10 10.17 0.16
N THR A 291 -11.03 9.60 0.94
CA THR A 291 -10.81 9.32 2.36
C THR A 291 -11.16 7.86 2.61
N ILE A 292 -10.22 7.12 3.18
CA ILE A 292 -10.35 5.69 3.44
C ILE A 292 -10.19 5.46 4.93
N VAL A 293 -11.16 4.74 5.51
CA VAL A 293 -11.18 4.37 6.93
C VAL A 293 -11.32 2.86 7.06
N PHE A 294 -10.50 2.26 7.90
CA PHE A 294 -10.49 0.83 8.19
C PHE A 294 -10.00 0.56 9.62
N ASP A 295 -10.19 -0.65 10.12
CA ASP A 295 -9.67 -1.06 11.42
C ASP A 295 -8.14 -1.24 11.36
N PRO A 296 -7.33 -0.49 12.12
CA PRO A 296 -5.88 -0.64 12.09
C PRO A 296 -5.37 -2.01 12.60
N ALA A 297 -6.19 -2.80 13.29
CA ALA A 297 -5.77 -4.08 13.87
C ALA A 297 -5.82 -5.26 12.88
N VAL A 298 -6.49 -5.13 11.73
CA VAL A 298 -6.78 -6.28 10.85
C VAL A 298 -5.68 -6.59 9.83
N GLY A 299 -4.81 -5.64 9.53
CA GLY A 299 -3.77 -5.75 8.52
C GLY A 299 -2.48 -5.02 8.90
N PRO A 300 -1.41 -5.18 8.10
CA PRO A 300 -0.17 -4.45 8.32
C PRO A 300 -0.38 -2.94 8.14
N GLN A 301 0.49 -2.14 8.73
CA GLN A 301 0.44 -0.69 8.54
C GLN A 301 1.13 -0.32 7.21
N PRO A 302 0.54 0.59 6.41
CA PRO A 302 1.19 1.07 5.20
C PRO A 302 2.32 2.07 5.54
N PRO A 303 3.25 2.32 4.61
CA PRO A 303 4.17 3.44 4.72
C PRO A 303 3.40 4.78 4.71
N ARG A 304 4.06 5.87 5.11
CA ARG A 304 3.44 7.21 5.17
C ARG A 304 2.87 7.66 3.84
N VAL A 305 3.53 7.31 2.74
CA VAL A 305 3.10 7.62 1.38
C VAL A 305 3.15 6.39 0.50
N GLN A 306 2.13 6.21 -0.34
CA GLN A 306 2.09 5.20 -1.39
C GLN A 306 1.59 5.82 -2.69
N HIS A 307 2.12 5.38 -3.81
CA HIS A 307 1.74 5.85 -5.14
C HIS A 307 1.05 4.75 -5.92
N LEU A 308 -0.22 5.00 -6.25
CA LEU A 308 -0.97 4.14 -7.15
C LEU A 308 -0.84 4.67 -8.57
N ARG A 309 -0.61 3.78 -9.53
CA ARG A 309 -0.56 4.11 -10.96
C ARG A 309 -1.63 3.34 -11.69
N ALA A 310 -2.57 4.06 -12.29
CA ALA A 310 -3.57 3.51 -13.20
C ALA A 310 -3.13 3.76 -14.65
N ARG A 311 -3.10 2.69 -15.45
CA ARG A 311 -2.60 2.68 -16.83
C ARG A 311 -3.54 1.92 -17.75
N ALA A 312 -3.46 2.20 -19.06
CA ALA A 312 -4.23 1.51 -20.09
C ALA A 312 -5.75 1.51 -19.79
N ILE A 313 -6.25 2.67 -19.36
CA ILE A 313 -7.62 2.85 -18.90
C ILE A 313 -8.54 2.92 -20.11
N THR A 314 -9.61 2.15 -20.07
CA THR A 314 -10.66 2.13 -21.07
C THR A 314 -12.00 2.14 -20.37
N ALA A 315 -12.95 2.88 -20.94
CA ALA A 315 -14.31 2.99 -20.46
C ALA A 315 -15.28 3.01 -21.65
N SER A 316 -16.38 2.26 -21.54
CA SER A 316 -17.39 2.17 -22.60
C SER A 316 -18.77 1.92 -22.01
N TYR A 317 -19.80 2.42 -22.68
CA TYR A 317 -21.19 2.15 -22.34
C TYR A 317 -21.90 1.51 -23.53
N ASP A 318 -22.55 0.37 -23.30
CA ASP A 318 -23.41 -0.32 -24.27
C ASP A 318 -24.87 0.00 -23.96
N PRO A 319 -25.55 0.86 -24.74
CA PRO A 319 -26.94 1.25 -24.48
C PRO A 319 -27.94 0.10 -24.70
N ALA A 320 -27.62 -0.88 -25.54
CA ALA A 320 -28.50 -2.02 -25.78
C ALA A 320 -28.50 -2.99 -24.59
N LYS A 321 -27.36 -3.12 -23.90
CA LYS A 321 -27.22 -3.92 -22.68
C LYS A 321 -27.41 -3.12 -21.40
N GLN A 322 -27.47 -1.79 -21.48
CA GLN A 322 -27.43 -0.90 -20.32
C GLN A 322 -26.23 -1.20 -19.42
N GLU A 323 -25.07 -1.44 -20.03
CA GLU A 323 -23.87 -1.94 -19.36
C GLU A 323 -22.71 -0.95 -19.50
N LEU A 324 -22.14 -0.54 -18.37
CA LEU A 324 -20.93 0.26 -18.30
C LEU A 324 -19.74 -0.67 -18.02
N LEU A 325 -18.66 -0.51 -18.78
CA LEU A 325 -17.45 -1.32 -18.67
C LEU A 325 -16.24 -0.42 -18.40
N PHE A 326 -15.43 -0.82 -17.43
CA PHE A 326 -14.12 -0.24 -17.17
C PHE A 326 -13.05 -1.33 -17.24
N GLN A 327 -11.90 -1.00 -17.81
CA GLN A 327 -10.73 -1.86 -17.77
C GLN A 327 -9.47 -1.01 -17.65
N LEU A 328 -8.56 -1.42 -16.76
CA LEU A 328 -7.29 -0.73 -16.52
C LEU A 328 -6.25 -1.68 -15.93
N ARG A 329 -5.03 -1.17 -15.80
CA ARG A 329 -3.93 -1.81 -15.07
C ARG A 329 -3.54 -0.96 -13.86
N ALA A 330 -3.36 -1.60 -12.72
CA ALA A 330 -3.04 -0.94 -11.47
C ALA A 330 -1.75 -1.49 -10.85
N SER A 331 -0.88 -0.61 -10.39
CA SER A 331 0.28 -0.94 -9.57
C SER A 331 0.39 0.03 -8.40
N LEU A 332 1.00 -0.43 -7.31
CA LEU A 332 1.24 0.35 -6.11
C LEU A 332 2.72 0.25 -5.72
N ASP A 333 3.34 1.38 -5.45
CA ASP A 333 4.73 1.46 -5.00
C ASP A 333 4.86 2.47 -3.86
N ALA A 334 5.85 2.27 -2.99
CA ALA A 334 6.06 3.16 -1.86
C ALA A 334 6.72 4.50 -2.25
N GLY A 335 7.11 4.68 -3.52
CA GLY A 335 7.83 5.86 -3.99
C GLY A 335 9.33 5.77 -3.74
N ASN A 336 10.04 4.94 -4.52
CA ASN A 336 11.51 4.87 -4.46
C ASN A 336 12.20 4.70 -5.83
N GLN A 337 11.50 5.05 -6.93
CA GLN A 337 12.06 4.89 -8.27
C GLN A 337 11.86 6.15 -9.11
N GLY A 338 12.85 7.04 -9.09
CA GLY A 338 13.18 7.86 -10.25
C GLY A 338 12.91 9.37 -10.21
N SER A 339 12.85 10.03 -9.05
CA SER A 339 13.07 11.49 -9.07
C SER A 339 14.58 11.76 -9.21
N GLN A 340 14.97 12.40 -10.30
CA GLN A 340 16.31 12.98 -10.46
C GLN A 340 16.58 14.13 -9.47
N ASP A 341 15.55 14.56 -8.75
CA ASP A 341 15.64 15.41 -7.57
C ASP A 341 15.72 14.51 -6.33
N GLY A 342 16.91 14.43 -5.71
CA GLY A 342 17.23 13.51 -4.62
C GLY A 342 16.53 13.80 -3.28
N ASP A 343 15.21 13.65 -3.22
CA ASP A 343 14.39 13.68 -2.00
C ASP A 343 13.50 12.42 -1.94
N GLY A 344 14.14 11.25 -2.09
CA GLY A 344 13.50 9.93 -2.01
C GLY A 344 13.43 9.43 -0.58
N ASP A 345 12.74 10.17 0.29
CA ASP A 345 12.52 9.74 1.67
C ASP A 345 11.09 9.25 1.84
N LEU A 346 10.94 7.91 1.84
CA LEU A 346 9.69 7.18 2.13
C LEU A 346 9.01 7.63 3.45
N ASP A 347 9.79 8.30 4.29
CA ASP A 347 9.46 8.76 5.62
C ASP A 347 9.14 10.26 5.73
N ARG A 348 8.95 10.98 4.62
CA ARG A 348 8.52 12.40 4.68
C ARG A 348 7.06 12.57 4.30
N CYS A 349 6.38 13.38 5.11
CA CYS A 349 5.05 13.85 4.76
C CYS A 349 5.12 14.78 3.54
N PRO A 350 4.21 14.64 2.56
CA PRO A 350 4.22 15.50 1.40
C PRO A 350 3.83 16.93 1.76
N LEU A 351 4.06 17.88 0.84
CA LEU A 351 3.54 19.25 0.96
C LEU A 351 2.04 19.24 1.27
N GLY A 352 1.61 20.16 2.14
CA GLY A 352 0.26 20.19 2.72
C GLY A 352 0.12 19.33 3.99
N PHE A 353 1.19 18.66 4.44
CA PHE A 353 1.18 17.86 5.65
C PHE A 353 2.42 18.08 6.51
N THR A 354 2.28 17.79 7.80
CA THR A 354 3.38 17.74 8.77
C THR A 354 3.38 16.37 9.47
N PRO A 355 4.54 15.86 9.92
CA PRO A 355 4.56 14.62 10.69
C PRO A 355 3.87 14.81 12.04
N ASP A 356 3.10 13.81 12.46
CA ASP A 356 2.61 13.69 13.83
C ASP A 356 3.79 13.67 14.84
N PRO A 357 3.61 14.05 16.12
CA PRO A 357 4.67 13.99 17.13
C PRO A 357 5.37 12.63 17.27
N GLY A 358 4.64 11.52 17.05
CA GLY A 358 5.19 10.16 17.02
C GLY A 358 5.82 9.77 15.68
N GLN A 359 5.77 10.65 14.67
CA GLN A 359 6.26 10.45 13.30
C GLN A 359 5.65 9.24 12.57
N LEU A 360 4.47 8.77 12.99
CA LEU A 360 3.84 7.56 12.43
C LEU A 360 2.95 7.84 11.22
N TYR A 361 2.38 9.03 11.14
CA TYR A 361 1.46 9.47 10.09
C TYR A 361 1.57 10.98 9.87
N CYS A 362 0.88 11.46 8.85
CA CYS A 362 0.90 12.84 8.38
C CYS A 362 -0.36 13.58 8.80
N ILE A 363 -0.19 14.67 9.52
CA ILE A 363 -1.25 15.57 9.95
C ILE A 363 -1.43 16.64 8.87
N ASP A 364 -2.68 16.87 8.50
CA ASP A 364 -3.07 17.94 7.60
C ASP A 364 -2.60 19.30 8.11
N LEU A 365 -2.00 20.10 7.23
CA LEU A 365 -1.61 21.46 7.54
C LEU A 365 -2.75 22.39 7.14
N ASP A 366 -3.44 22.98 8.12
CA ASP A 366 -4.49 23.95 7.83
C ASP A 366 -3.87 25.26 7.31
N GLU A 367 -3.73 25.36 5.98
CA GLU A 367 -3.11 26.54 5.36
C GLU A 367 -4.00 27.77 5.46
N CYS A 368 -5.30 27.61 5.75
CA CYS A 368 -6.21 28.72 5.98
C CYS A 368 -5.95 29.46 7.29
N GLN A 369 -5.22 28.85 8.22
CA GLN A 369 -4.75 29.52 9.44
C GLN A 369 -3.46 30.32 9.21
N MET A 370 -2.84 30.22 8.04
CA MET A 370 -1.68 31.01 7.67
C MET A 370 -2.09 32.41 7.16
N LEU A 371 -1.28 33.42 7.49
CA LEU A 371 -1.54 34.79 7.07
C LEU A 371 -1.46 34.92 5.54
N ASN A 372 -2.45 35.59 4.94
CA ASN A 372 -2.52 35.95 3.52
C ASN A 372 -2.58 34.77 2.52
N GLN A 373 -3.09 33.61 2.93
CA GLN A 373 -3.18 32.45 2.03
C GLN A 373 -4.22 32.63 0.90
N CYS A 374 -5.33 33.32 1.19
CA CYS A 374 -6.37 33.67 0.23
C CYS A 374 -6.74 35.15 0.35
N GLN A 375 -7.11 35.79 -0.77
CA GLN A 375 -7.59 37.18 -0.78
C GLN A 375 -8.97 37.33 -0.13
N HIS A 376 -9.79 36.27 -0.17
CA HIS A 376 -11.16 36.25 0.33
C HIS A 376 -11.36 35.05 1.26
N GLU A 377 -12.35 34.21 0.99
CA GLU A 377 -12.64 33.04 1.81
C GLU A 377 -11.65 31.91 1.51
N CYS A 378 -11.16 31.26 2.55
CA CYS A 378 -10.29 30.10 2.46
C CYS A 378 -11.03 28.87 2.99
N ARG A 379 -10.98 27.78 2.23
CA ARG A 379 -11.51 26.48 2.65
C ARG A 379 -10.36 25.48 2.73
N ASN A 380 -10.09 25.00 3.93
CA ASN A 380 -9.10 23.96 4.16
C ASN A 380 -9.59 22.63 3.59
N ILE A 381 -8.71 21.90 2.93
CA ILE A 381 -8.96 20.58 2.36
C ILE A 381 -7.79 19.70 2.80
N LEU A 382 -7.99 18.40 2.89
CA LEU A 382 -6.92 17.56 3.38
C LEU A 382 -5.76 17.48 2.35
N GLY A 383 -4.60 17.99 2.73
CA GLY A 383 -3.37 18.13 1.95
C GLY A 383 -3.29 19.36 1.05
N SER A 384 -4.24 20.29 1.12
CA SER A 384 -4.29 21.51 0.30
C SER A 384 -5.40 22.44 0.78
N TYR A 385 -5.45 23.68 0.31
CA TYR A 385 -6.58 24.58 0.52
C TYR A 385 -7.19 25.03 -0.81
N SER A 386 -8.40 25.59 -0.76
CA SER A 386 -9.01 26.29 -1.90
C SER A 386 -9.43 27.70 -1.52
N CYS A 387 -9.01 28.69 -2.30
CA CYS A 387 -9.53 30.05 -2.19
C CYS A 387 -10.87 30.15 -2.92
N LEU A 388 -11.85 30.77 -2.28
CA LEU A 388 -13.19 30.96 -2.81
C LEU A 388 -13.41 32.43 -3.14
N CYS A 389 -13.97 32.69 -4.32
CA CYS A 389 -14.41 34.03 -4.69
C CYS A 389 -15.72 34.38 -3.98
N PRO A 390 -15.97 35.68 -3.71
CA PRO A 390 -17.27 36.15 -3.28
C PRO A 390 -18.36 35.75 -4.28
N THR A 391 -19.58 35.58 -3.79
CA THR A 391 -20.75 35.24 -4.60
C THR A 391 -20.86 36.13 -5.84
N GLY A 392 -20.96 35.52 -7.02
CA GLY A 392 -21.06 36.23 -8.30
C GLY A 392 -19.74 36.35 -9.09
N TYR A 393 -18.62 35.89 -8.54
CA TYR A 393 -17.31 35.93 -9.19
C TYR A 393 -16.76 34.51 -9.38
N ARG A 394 -15.92 34.32 -10.41
CA ARG A 394 -15.16 33.09 -10.67
C ARG A 394 -13.67 33.41 -10.73
N LEU A 395 -12.84 32.47 -10.28
CA LEU A 395 -11.37 32.54 -10.37
C LEU A 395 -10.89 32.55 -11.83
#